data_AF-A0A2D4PXU9-F1
#
_entry.id   AF-A0A2D4PXU9-F1
#
_cell.length_a   1.000
_cell.length_b   1.000
_cell.length_c   1.000
_cell.angle_alpha   90.00
_cell.angle_beta   90.00
_cell.angle_gamma   90.00
#
_symmetry.space_group_name_H-M   'P 1'
#
loop_
_entity.id
_entity.type
_entity.pdbx_description
1 polymer ?
#
loop_
_entity_poly.entity_id
_entity_poly.type
_entity_poly.pdbx_seq_one_letter_code
_entity_poly.pdbx_strand_id
1 'polypeptide(L)'
;RKPAPGVSDTVPSRIRPTPVNLASAIKKGNSAVSQRPFKDRVMHLLALKPYKKPELLLRLQKDGLSLQDKDSLDSLLQQVANVNAKDSTCTLKDYLYKEV
;
A
#
# COMPACT_ATOMS: atom_id res chain seq x y z
N ARG A 1 14.11 -66.69 18.85
CA ARG A 1 13.72 -65.71 19.89
C ARG A 1 14.14 -64.32 19.39
N LYS A 2 13.20 -63.41 19.17
CA LYS A 2 13.45 -61.98 18.83
C LYS A 2 13.71 -61.21 20.13
N PRO A 3 14.72 -60.34 20.24
CA PRO A 3 14.74 -59.28 21.25
C PRO A 3 14.00 -58.04 20.75
N ALA A 4 13.37 -57.35 21.71
CA ALA A 4 12.48 -56.20 21.56
C ALA A 4 13.26 -54.87 21.70
N PRO A 5 12.58 -53.70 21.56
CA PRO A 5 13.11 -52.45 21.04
C PRO A 5 13.80 -51.58 22.10
N GLY A 6 14.70 -50.69 21.66
CA GLY A 6 15.39 -49.75 22.53
C GLY A 6 15.66 -48.42 21.84
N VAL A 7 15.36 -47.36 22.60
CA VAL A 7 15.77 -45.96 22.48
C VAL A 7 15.01 -45.05 21.47
N SER A 8 14.03 -44.36 22.03
CA SER A 8 13.55 -43.06 21.58
C SER A 8 14.68 -42.03 21.82
N ASP A 9 15.23 -41.46 20.77
CA ASP A 9 16.06 -40.26 20.87
C ASP A 9 15.36 -39.14 20.11
N THR A 10 14.36 -38.55 20.77
CA THR A 10 13.76 -37.29 20.33
C THR A 10 14.76 -36.18 20.63
N VAL A 11 15.76 -36.00 19.76
CA VAL A 11 16.62 -34.80 19.81
C VAL A 11 15.78 -33.61 19.30
N PRO A 12 15.52 -32.58 20.12
CA PRO A 12 15.04 -31.31 19.59
C PRO A 12 16.24 -30.63 18.91
N SER A 13 16.45 -30.96 17.63
CA SER A 13 17.50 -30.35 16.84
C SER A 13 17.11 -28.92 16.49
N ARG A 14 17.52 -28.02 17.39
CA ARG A 14 18.18 -26.76 17.06
C ARG A 14 17.38 -25.86 16.12
N ILE A 15 16.57 -24.99 16.71
CA ILE A 15 16.16 -23.72 16.08
C ILE A 15 17.46 -23.02 15.68
N ARG A 16 17.81 -23.10 14.40
CA ARG A 16 18.84 -22.25 13.81
C ARG A 16 18.20 -20.87 13.67
N PRO A 17 18.66 -19.83 14.39
CA PRO A 17 18.34 -18.47 13.99
C PRO A 17 19.11 -18.22 12.71
N THR A 18 18.56 -18.65 11.57
CA THR A 18 19.04 -18.14 10.29
C THR A 18 18.74 -16.65 10.31
N PRO A 19 19.76 -15.77 10.20
CA PRO A 19 19.52 -14.35 10.11
C PRO A 19 18.59 -14.13 8.92
N VAL A 20 17.41 -13.59 9.21
CA VAL A 20 16.43 -13.24 8.17
C VAL A 20 17.14 -12.32 7.19
N ASN A 21 17.30 -12.80 5.96
CA ASN A 21 17.98 -12.04 4.92
C ASN A 21 17.06 -10.87 4.53
N LEU A 22 17.20 -9.75 5.24
CA LEU A 22 16.45 -8.51 5.03
C LEU A 22 16.60 -8.00 3.58
N ALA A 23 17.69 -8.35 2.89
CA ALA A 23 17.91 -7.98 1.51
C ALA A 23 16.94 -8.70 0.52
N SER A 24 16.33 -9.82 0.91
CA SER A 24 15.30 -10.49 0.08
C SER A 24 13.87 -9.94 0.29
N ALA A 25 13.65 -9.05 1.27
CA ALA A 25 12.37 -8.36 1.45
C ALA A 25 12.14 -7.26 0.40
N ILE A 26 13.16 -6.94 -0.41
CA ILE A 26 13.08 -6.01 -1.54
C ILE A 26 12.45 -6.75 -2.73
N LYS A 27 11.18 -7.18 -2.58
CA LYS A 27 10.40 -7.59 -3.74
C LYS A 27 10.22 -6.36 -4.62
N LYS A 28 10.89 -6.39 -5.77
CA LYS A 28 10.61 -5.57 -6.94
C LYS A 28 9.09 -5.43 -7.11
N GLY A 29 8.56 -4.22 -7.06
CA GLY A 29 7.22 -3.93 -7.59
C GLY A 29 6.36 -2.92 -6.84
N ASN A 30 6.58 -2.70 -5.55
CA ASN A 30 5.75 -1.77 -4.78
C ASN A 30 6.63 -0.65 -4.24
N SER A 31 6.50 0.54 -4.83
CA SER A 31 7.07 1.76 -4.27
C SER A 31 6.63 1.90 -2.80
N ALA A 32 7.45 2.53 -1.95
CA ALA A 32 7.04 2.84 -0.57
C ALA A 32 5.70 3.62 -0.52
N VAL A 33 5.37 4.31 -1.63
CA VAL A 33 4.09 5.00 -1.86
C VAL A 33 2.92 4.01 -1.99
N SER A 34 3.09 2.89 -2.71
CA SER A 34 2.06 1.84 -2.87
C SER A 34 1.65 1.21 -1.53
N GLN A 35 2.55 1.17 -0.54
CA GLN A 35 2.28 0.63 0.80
C GLN A 35 1.46 1.59 1.68
N ARG A 36 1.33 2.86 1.29
CA ARG A 36 0.50 3.82 2.02
C ARG A 36 -0.98 3.58 1.72
N PRO A 37 -1.89 3.86 2.66
CA PRO A 37 -3.33 3.80 2.41
C PRO A 37 -3.72 4.60 1.17
N PHE A 38 -4.66 4.09 0.38
CA PHE A 38 -5.10 4.77 -0.85
C PHE A 38 -5.58 6.21 -0.60
N LYS A 39 -6.32 6.43 0.50
CA LYS A 39 -6.74 7.75 0.96
C LYS A 39 -5.56 8.70 1.14
N ASP A 40 -4.53 8.28 1.86
CA ASP A 40 -3.34 9.10 2.11
C ASP A 40 -2.65 9.45 0.81
N ARG A 41 -2.47 8.48 -0.10
CA ARG A 41 -1.84 8.71 -1.40
C ARG A 41 -2.57 9.80 -2.19
N VAL A 42 -3.89 9.78 -2.23
CA VAL A 42 -4.70 10.82 -2.91
C VAL A 42 -4.56 12.16 -2.21
N MET A 43 -4.65 12.19 -0.87
CA MET A 43 -4.54 13.44 -0.10
C MET A 43 -3.18 14.12 -0.31
N HIS A 44 -2.08 13.37 -0.22
CA HIS A 44 -0.74 13.91 -0.42
C HIS A 44 -0.56 14.50 -1.81
N LEU A 45 -1.15 13.90 -2.86
CA LEU A 45 -1.09 14.46 -4.21
C LEU A 45 -1.86 15.78 -4.30
N LEU A 46 -3.08 15.82 -3.75
CA LEU A 46 -3.94 17.01 -3.81
C LEU A 46 -3.45 18.15 -2.91
N ALA A 47 -2.67 17.84 -1.87
CA ALA A 47 -2.04 18.86 -1.01
C ALA A 47 -0.97 19.68 -1.73
N LEU A 48 -0.34 19.11 -2.76
CA LEU A 48 0.72 19.78 -3.51
C LEU A 48 0.16 20.74 -4.56
N LYS A 49 -0.90 20.31 -5.27
CA LYS A 49 -1.54 21.12 -6.31
C LYS A 49 -2.93 20.61 -6.67
N PRO A 50 -3.74 21.43 -7.35
CA PRO A 50 -4.94 20.95 -8.02
C PRO A 50 -4.61 19.89 -9.09
N TYR A 51 -5.41 18.83 -9.15
CA TYR A 51 -5.27 17.75 -10.14
C TYR A 51 -6.57 17.52 -10.90
N LYS A 52 -6.47 17.25 -12.21
CA LYS A 52 -7.60 16.70 -12.96
C LYS A 52 -7.73 15.21 -12.71
N LYS A 53 -8.94 14.67 -12.71
CA LYS A 53 -9.21 13.24 -12.51
C LYS A 53 -8.36 12.29 -13.39
N PRO A 54 -8.26 12.48 -14.73
CA PRO A 54 -7.41 11.61 -15.56
C PRO A 54 -5.92 11.74 -15.25
N GLU A 55 -5.44 12.93 -14.90
CA GLU A 55 -4.05 13.18 -14.50
C GLU A 55 -3.72 12.50 -13.17
N LEU A 56 -4.63 12.61 -12.20
CA LEU A 56 -4.52 11.98 -10.88
C LEU A 56 -4.44 10.45 -11.02
N LEU A 57 -5.33 9.87 -11.83
CA LEU A 57 -5.36 8.43 -12.08
C LEU A 57 -4.05 7.94 -12.72
N LEU A 58 -3.53 8.67 -13.72
CA LEU A 58 -2.25 8.32 -14.36
C LEU A 58 -1.09 8.36 -13.35
N ARG A 59 -1.10 9.33 -12.42
CA ARG A 59 -0.07 9.41 -11.38
C ARG A 59 -0.15 8.25 -10.39
N LEU A 60 -1.35 7.96 -9.90
CA LEU A 60 -1.57 6.84 -8.99
C LEU A 60 -1.21 5.49 -9.64
N GLN A 61 -1.51 5.31 -10.93
CA GLN A 61 -1.17 4.08 -11.67
C GLN A 61 0.34 3.85 -11.76
N LYS A 62 1.14 4.91 -11.94
CA LYS A 62 2.62 4.83 -11.90
C LYS A 62 3.15 4.35 -10.55
N ASP A 63 2.42 4.65 -9.47
CA ASP A 63 2.78 4.25 -8.11
C ASP A 63 2.15 2.91 -7.70
N GLY A 64 1.44 2.22 -8.60
CA GLY A 64 0.75 0.95 -8.32
C GLY A 64 -0.66 1.16 -7.77
N LEU A 65 -1.56 1.72 -8.58
CA LEU A 65 -3.00 1.79 -8.31
C LEU A 65 -3.65 0.43 -8.64
N SER A 66 -4.43 -0.14 -7.72
CA SER A 66 -5.21 -1.34 -8.01
C SER A 66 -6.51 -1.00 -8.76
N LEU A 67 -7.13 -2.00 -9.39
CA LEU A 67 -8.42 -1.79 -10.06
C LEU A 67 -9.53 -1.38 -9.06
N GLN A 68 -9.53 -1.99 -7.87
CA GLN A 68 -10.47 -1.64 -6.79
C GLN A 68 -10.31 -0.19 -6.32
N ASP A 69 -9.07 0.29 -6.21
CA ASP A 69 -8.80 1.69 -5.86
C ASP A 69 -9.27 2.64 -6.97
N LYS A 70 -9.15 2.23 -8.23
CA LYS A 70 -9.66 3.02 -9.36
C LYS A 70 -11.18 3.19 -9.28
N ASP A 71 -11.92 2.13 -8.97
CA ASP A 71 -13.38 2.18 -8.85
C ASP A 71 -13.83 2.99 -7.62
N SER A 72 -13.06 2.96 -6.52
CA SER A 72 -13.35 3.73 -5.31
C SER A 72 -12.85 5.19 -5.34
N LEU A 73 -12.02 5.56 -6.32
CA LEU A 73 -11.46 6.92 -6.45
C LEU A 73 -12.54 8.00 -6.52
N ASP A 74 -13.64 7.76 -7.24
CA ASP A 74 -14.76 8.72 -7.33
C ASP A 74 -15.40 9.02 -5.98
N SER A 75 -15.66 7.97 -5.21
CA SER A 75 -16.26 8.09 -3.87
C SER A 75 -15.29 8.79 -2.91
N LEU A 76 -14.01 8.42 -2.97
CA LEU A 76 -12.97 9.03 -2.15
C LEU A 76 -12.82 10.52 -2.45
N LEU A 77 -12.78 10.92 -3.73
CA LEU A 77 -12.66 12.32 -4.12
C LEU A 77 -13.83 13.17 -3.62
N GLN A 78 -15.05 12.65 -3.57
CA GLN A 78 -16.19 13.38 -2.97
C GLN A 78 -15.99 13.63 -1.46
N GLN A 79 -15.32 12.70 -0.77
CA GLN A 79 -15.04 12.82 0.66
C GLN A 79 -13.88 13.76 0.97
N VAL A 80 -12.77 13.66 0.21
CA VAL A 80 -11.52 14.36 0.55
C VAL A 80 -11.22 15.59 -0.31
N ALA A 81 -11.88 15.75 -1.44
CA ALA A 81 -11.59 16.81 -2.40
C ALA A 81 -12.81 17.69 -2.71
N ASN A 82 -12.54 18.93 -3.11
CA ASN A 82 -13.50 19.79 -3.76
C ASN A 82 -13.37 19.57 -5.28
N VAL A 83 -14.41 19.02 -5.90
CA VAL A 83 -14.44 18.76 -7.35
C VAL A 83 -15.12 19.93 -8.04
N ASN A 84 -14.37 20.68 -8.83
CA ASN A 84 -14.92 21.77 -9.63
C ASN A 84 -15.47 21.21 -10.95
N ALA A 85 -16.79 21.30 -11.14
CA ALA A 85 -17.48 20.81 -12.34
C ALA A 85 -17.15 21.62 -13.62
N LYS A 86 -16.75 22.89 -13.49
CA LYS A 86 -16.38 23.74 -14.64
C LYS A 86 -15.05 23.32 -15.24
N ASP A 87 -14.06 23.08 -14.39
CA ASP A 87 -12.67 22.85 -14.80
C ASP A 87 -12.24 21.37 -14.65
N SER A 88 -13.15 20.51 -14.18
CA SER A 88 -12.91 19.10 -13.86
C SER A 88 -11.69 18.87 -12.97
N THR A 89 -11.42 19.83 -12.09
CA THR A 89 -10.24 19.89 -11.24
C THR A 89 -10.62 19.55 -9.80
N CYS A 90 -9.79 18.74 -9.15
CA CYS A 90 -9.93 18.31 -7.76
C CYS A 90 -8.87 19.04 -6.92
N THR A 91 -9.29 19.64 -5.81
CA THR A 91 -8.40 20.24 -4.80
C THR A 91 -8.65 19.60 -3.44
N LEU A 92 -7.64 19.50 -2.58
CA LEU A 92 -7.82 18.97 -1.23
C LEU A 92 -8.74 19.90 -0.41
N LYS A 93 -9.63 19.33 0.41
CA LYS A 93 -10.45 20.12 1.34
C LYS A 93 -9.57 20.75 2.43
N ASP A 94 -9.86 22.00 2.78
CA ASP A 94 -9.00 22.82 3.67
C ASP A 94 -8.71 22.17 5.02
N TYR A 95 -9.70 21.49 5.61
CA TYR A 95 -9.54 20.83 6.91
C TYR A 95 -8.63 19.60 6.88
N LEU A 96 -8.39 19.01 5.70
CA LEU A 96 -7.54 17.82 5.53
C LEU A 96 -6.06 18.14 5.36
N TYR A 97 -5.67 19.39 5.11
CA TYR A 97 -4.25 19.77 5.04
C TYR A 97 -3.51 19.52 6.36
N LYS A 98 -4.23 19.45 7.48
CA LYS A 98 -3.65 19.13 8.79
C LYS A 98 -3.27 17.65 8.95
N GLU A 99 -3.78 16.79 8.07
CA GLU A 99 -3.57 15.34 8.11
C GLU A 99 -2.56 14.85 7.05
N VAL A 100 -1.91 15.78 6.34
CA VAL A 100 -0.87 15.50 5.33
C VAL A 100 0.51 15.84 5.88
#